data_AF-A0A1V8RPT7-F1
#
_entry.id   AF-A0A1V8RPT7-F1
#
_cell.length_a   1.000
_cell.length_b   1.000
_cell.length_c   1.000
_cell.angle_alpha   90.00
_cell.angle_beta   90.00
_cell.angle_gamma   90.00
#
_symmetry.space_group_name_H-M   'P 1'
#
loop_
_entity.id
_entity.type
_entity.pdbx_description
1 polymer ?
#
loop_
_entity_poly.entity_id
_entity_poly.type
_entity_poly.pdbx_seq_one_letter_code
_entity_poly.pdbx_strand_id
1 'polypeptide(L)'
;MRYGDEQWAKTRAFCEGRPRTYAYASELFGIPAPTIRERSVREGWIKIDCRTRAGRRDRVEKAPAAPVALADPPDGWEDMAPEQRLEWLNGFVARQVAQIAASAEGEGGALDKSRIDALAAMLRMLEKSETFTRDRTEIRVQDDAELAEKLRLIDERIVELAAALAGRMGGAADRSALG
;
A
#
# COMPACT_ATOMS: atom_id res chain seq x y z
N MET A 1 -46.54 -29.71 34.80
CA MET A 1 -46.61 -29.46 33.34
C MET A 1 -45.76 -30.53 32.65
N ARG A 2 -46.37 -31.49 31.94
CA ARG A 2 -45.64 -32.43 31.08
C ARG A 2 -45.64 -31.82 29.68
N TYR A 3 -44.47 -31.43 29.19
CA TYR A 3 -44.29 -30.98 27.81
C TYR A 3 -44.26 -32.21 26.89
N GLY A 4 -44.90 -32.12 25.72
CA GLY A 4 -44.98 -33.23 24.76
C GLY A 4 -43.64 -33.47 24.05
N ASP A 5 -43.45 -34.68 23.53
CA ASP A 5 -42.21 -35.08 22.83
C ASP A 5 -41.88 -34.15 21.66
N GLU A 6 -42.90 -33.58 21.01
CA GLU A 6 -42.76 -32.60 19.95
C GLU A 6 -42.09 -31.30 20.44
N GLN A 7 -42.38 -30.84 21.66
CA GLN A 7 -41.75 -29.66 22.25
C GLN A 7 -40.29 -29.92 22.61
N TRP A 8 -39.97 -31.12 23.10
CA TRP A 8 -38.59 -31.52 23.36
C TRP A 8 -37.78 -31.72 22.09
N ALA A 9 -38.38 -32.24 21.01
CA ALA A 9 -37.74 -32.35 19.70
C ALA A 9 -37.41 -30.96 19.12
N LYS A 10 -38.33 -30.00 19.20
CA LYS A 10 -38.10 -28.63 18.74
C LYS A 10 -37.04 -27.89 19.59
N THR A 11 -37.03 -28.13 20.89
CA THR A 11 -36.00 -27.60 21.82
C THR A 11 -34.62 -28.20 21.54
N ARG A 12 -34.55 -29.52 21.29
CA ARG A 12 -33.32 -30.19 20.89
C ARG A 12 -32.78 -29.64 19.57
N ALA A 13 -33.64 -29.44 18.56
CA ALA A 13 -33.27 -28.83 17.30
C ALA A 13 -32.76 -27.37 17.44
N PHE A 14 -33.28 -26.62 18.42
CA PHE A 14 -32.76 -25.28 18.77
C PHE A 14 -31.33 -25.33 19.35
N CYS A 15 -31.01 -26.38 20.10
CA CYS A 15 -29.69 -26.59 20.66
C CYS A 15 -28.67 -27.16 19.66
N GLU A 16 -29.11 -28.00 18.71
CA GLU A 16 -28.22 -28.86 17.90
C GLU A 16 -27.77 -28.28 16.54
N GLY A 17 -28.20 -27.09 16.10
CA GLY A 17 -27.45 -26.38 15.03
C GLY A 17 -28.20 -25.59 13.97
N ARG A 18 -29.52 -25.41 14.05
CA ARG A 18 -30.20 -24.45 13.15
C ARG A 18 -29.79 -22.99 13.49
N PRO A 19 -29.70 -22.08 12.50
CA PRO A 19 -29.38 -20.69 12.76
C PRO A 19 -30.45 -20.08 13.67
N ARG A 20 -30.00 -19.56 14.82
CA ARG A 20 -30.84 -19.01 15.89
C ARG A 20 -31.41 -17.64 15.46
N THR A 21 -32.34 -17.66 14.53
CA THR A 21 -33.02 -16.49 13.99
C THR A 21 -34.35 -16.24 14.70
N TYR A 22 -34.84 -14.99 14.64
CA TYR A 22 -36.15 -14.64 15.18
C TYR A 22 -37.31 -15.37 14.48
N ALA A 23 -37.16 -15.70 13.19
CA ALA A 23 -38.14 -16.50 12.45
C ALA A 23 -38.29 -17.91 13.05
N TYR A 24 -37.17 -18.54 13.41
CA TYR A 24 -37.19 -19.86 14.03
C TYR A 24 -37.71 -19.84 15.47
N ALA A 25 -37.35 -18.82 16.25
CA ALA A 25 -37.94 -18.61 17.58
C ALA A 25 -39.47 -18.41 17.50
N SER A 26 -39.95 -17.79 16.42
CA SER A 26 -41.37 -17.59 16.18
C SER A 26 -42.12 -18.90 15.98
N GLU A 27 -41.56 -19.82 15.19
CA GLU A 27 -42.10 -21.16 14.97
C GLU A 27 -42.07 -22.00 16.26
N LEU A 28 -41.00 -21.90 17.05
CA LEU A 28 -40.81 -22.67 18.27
C LEU A 28 -41.76 -22.26 19.40
N PHE A 29 -41.93 -20.95 19.59
CA PHE A 29 -42.69 -20.40 20.72
C PHE A 29 -44.10 -19.93 20.35
N GLY A 30 -44.45 -19.95 19.06
CA GLY A 30 -45.74 -19.45 18.56
C GLY A 30 -45.92 -17.94 18.70
N ILE A 31 -44.84 -17.19 18.95
CA ILE A 31 -44.86 -15.73 19.12
C ILE A 31 -44.40 -15.09 17.81
N PRO A 32 -45.05 -14.05 17.28
CA PRO A 32 -44.58 -13.41 16.05
C PRO A 32 -43.14 -12.90 16.16
N ALA A 33 -42.30 -13.20 15.15
CA ALA A 33 -40.92 -12.74 15.07
C ALA A 33 -40.70 -11.23 15.33
N PRO A 34 -41.53 -10.29 14.83
CA PRO A 34 -41.36 -8.86 15.15
C PRO A 34 -41.54 -8.55 16.64
N THR A 35 -42.47 -9.23 17.33
CA THR A 35 -42.70 -9.07 18.77
C THR A 35 -41.50 -9.54 19.59
N ILE A 36 -40.89 -10.66 19.21
CA ILE A 36 -39.66 -11.17 19.84
C ILE A 36 -38.51 -10.17 19.62
N ARG A 37 -38.37 -9.64 18.40
CA ARG A 37 -37.33 -8.64 18.08
C ARG A 37 -37.48 -7.37 18.91
N GLU A 38 -38.68 -6.80 18.95
CA GLU A 38 -38.96 -5.57 19.68
C GLU A 38 -38.67 -5.71 21.18
N ARG A 39 -39.11 -6.83 21.78
CA ARG A 39 -38.86 -7.12 23.18
C ARG A 39 -37.38 -7.36 23.47
N SER A 40 -36.66 -8.05 22.58
CA SER A 40 -35.23 -8.30 22.73
C SER A 40 -34.39 -7.01 22.72
N VAL A 41 -34.81 -5.98 21.97
CA VAL A 41 -34.17 -4.66 21.97
C VAL A 41 -34.46 -3.92 23.27
N ARG A 42 -35.73 -3.92 23.70
CA ARG A 42 -36.18 -3.24 24.91
C ARG A 42 -35.50 -3.77 26.18
N GLU A 43 -35.28 -5.07 26.24
CA GLU A 43 -34.68 -5.76 27.39
C GLU A 43 -33.17 -6.03 27.23
N GLY A 44 -32.54 -5.53 26.16
CA GLY A 44 -31.09 -5.60 25.98
C GLY A 44 -30.52 -7.03 25.83
N TRP A 45 -31.26 -7.94 25.20
CA TRP A 45 -30.83 -9.33 25.06
C TRP A 45 -29.58 -9.45 24.19
N ILE A 46 -28.66 -10.32 24.60
CA ILE A 46 -27.41 -10.59 23.86
C ILE A 46 -27.73 -11.33 22.55
N LYS A 47 -27.43 -10.70 21.42
CA LYS A 47 -27.54 -11.35 20.10
C LYS A 47 -26.33 -12.27 19.89
N ILE A 48 -26.55 -13.57 19.95
CA ILE A 48 -25.56 -14.54 19.47
C ILE A 48 -25.61 -14.47 17.93
N ASP A 49 -24.60 -13.84 17.34
CA ASP A 49 -24.47 -13.84 15.89
C ASP A 49 -24.27 -15.29 15.41
N CYS A 50 -25.25 -15.81 14.70
CA CYS A 50 -25.25 -17.18 14.22
C CYS A 50 -24.29 -17.36 13.03
N ARG A 51 -23.84 -16.27 12.38
CA ARG A 51 -22.77 -16.31 11.36
C ARG A 51 -21.44 -16.72 11.99
N THR A 52 -21.17 -16.29 13.21
CA THR A 52 -19.92 -16.57 13.93
C THR A 52 -19.81 -18.02 14.42
N ARG A 53 -20.92 -18.76 14.49
CA ARG A 53 -20.92 -20.17 14.96
C ARG A 53 -20.75 -21.17 13.82
N ALA A 54 -21.23 -20.85 12.61
CA ALA A 54 -20.89 -21.59 11.40
C ALA A 54 -19.38 -21.53 11.12
N GLY A 55 -18.74 -20.39 11.38
CA GLY A 55 -17.28 -20.25 11.30
C GLY A 55 -16.47 -20.84 12.47
N ARG A 56 -17.10 -21.47 13.48
CA ARG A 56 -16.37 -22.03 14.63
C ARG A 56 -16.11 -23.54 14.52
N ARG A 57 -16.84 -24.26 13.64
CA ARG A 57 -16.53 -25.68 13.31
C ARG A 57 -15.53 -25.80 12.16
N ASP A 58 -15.46 -24.80 11.29
CA ASP A 58 -14.31 -24.56 10.40
C ASP A 58 -13.26 -23.68 11.06
N ARG A 59 -13.06 -23.85 12.37
CA ARG A 59 -11.74 -23.63 12.94
C ARG A 59 -10.87 -24.86 12.60
N VAL A 60 -10.74 -25.19 11.31
CA VAL A 60 -9.38 -25.37 10.77
C VAL A 60 -8.67 -24.18 11.36
N GLU A 61 -7.65 -24.40 12.19
CA GLU A 61 -6.81 -23.31 12.68
C GLU A 61 -6.76 -22.30 11.54
N LYS A 62 -7.34 -21.11 11.73
CA LYS A 62 -7.02 -19.99 10.88
C LYS A 62 -5.54 -19.87 11.18
N ALA A 63 -4.72 -20.64 10.44
CA ALA A 63 -3.30 -20.51 10.41
C ALA A 63 -3.19 -19.01 10.24
N PRO A 64 -2.58 -18.30 11.22
CA PRO A 64 -2.51 -16.86 11.15
C PRO A 64 -2.08 -16.59 9.72
N ALA A 65 -2.94 -15.92 8.93
CA ALA A 65 -2.71 -15.76 7.50
C ALA A 65 -1.27 -15.31 7.44
N ALA A 66 -0.39 -16.21 6.95
CA ALA A 66 1.03 -16.12 7.28
C ALA A 66 1.38 -14.68 7.00
N PRO A 67 1.81 -13.89 8.02
CA PRO A 67 1.87 -12.45 7.89
C PRO A 67 2.54 -12.22 6.57
N VAL A 68 1.84 -11.55 5.65
CA VAL A 68 2.37 -11.34 4.29
C VAL A 68 3.69 -10.65 4.55
N ALA A 69 4.76 -11.44 4.50
CA ALA A 69 6.05 -11.02 4.95
C ALA A 69 6.46 -10.11 3.81
N LEU A 70 6.23 -8.81 4.03
CA LEU A 70 6.77 -7.78 3.19
C LEU A 70 8.24 -8.11 3.12
N ALA A 71 8.70 -8.55 1.95
CA ALA A 71 10.10 -8.81 1.75
C ALA A 71 10.81 -7.51 2.14
N ASP A 72 11.74 -7.62 3.08
CA ASP A 72 12.51 -6.46 3.48
C ASP A 72 13.16 -5.86 2.23
N PRO A 73 13.20 -4.53 2.12
CA PRO A 73 13.95 -3.90 1.05
C PRO A 73 15.40 -4.41 1.08
N PRO A 74 16.06 -4.51 -0.09
CA PRO A 74 17.43 -4.98 -0.15
C PRO A 74 18.35 -4.09 0.70
N ASP A 75 19.41 -4.67 1.26
CA ASP A 75 20.41 -3.91 2.00
C ASP A 75 20.96 -2.76 1.12
N GLY A 76 21.05 -1.57 1.70
CA GLY A 76 21.48 -0.37 0.96
C GLY A 76 20.47 0.13 -0.09
N TRP A 77 19.17 -0.22 0.03
CA TRP A 77 18.14 0.29 -0.90
C TRP A 77 18.13 1.82 -0.98
N GLU A 78 18.50 2.50 0.11
CA GLU A 78 18.61 3.96 0.22
C GLU A 78 19.77 4.55 -0.59
N ASP A 79 20.71 3.72 -1.05
CA ASP A 79 21.90 4.12 -1.83
C ASP A 79 21.81 3.68 -3.30
N MET A 80 20.86 2.82 -3.67
CA MET A 80 20.69 2.32 -5.04
C MET A 80 20.40 3.43 -6.07
N ALA A 81 20.73 3.20 -7.35
CA ALA A 81 20.31 4.11 -8.40
C ALA A 81 18.77 4.16 -8.52
N PRO A 82 18.15 5.31 -8.82
CA PRO A 82 16.68 5.45 -8.91
C PRO A 82 16.02 4.43 -9.83
N GLU A 83 16.66 4.11 -10.95
CA GLU A 83 16.19 3.16 -11.94
C GLU A 83 16.17 1.74 -11.36
N GLN A 84 17.16 1.39 -10.55
CA GLN A 84 17.24 0.09 -9.88
C GLN A 84 16.23 -0.03 -8.74
N ARG A 85 15.93 1.07 -8.04
CA ARG A 85 14.85 1.11 -7.03
C ARG A 85 13.48 0.92 -7.67
N LEU A 86 13.23 1.57 -8.81
CA LEU A 86 11.97 1.45 -9.56
C LEU A 86 11.77 0.03 -10.09
N GLU A 87 12.80 -0.58 -10.66
CA GLU A 87 12.75 -1.98 -11.12
C GLU A 87 12.43 -2.93 -9.96
N TRP A 88 13.09 -2.74 -8.81
CA TRP A 88 12.81 -3.53 -7.61
C TRP A 88 11.37 -3.33 -7.12
N LEU A 89 10.89 -2.09 -7.03
CA LEU A 89 9.53 -1.75 -6.61
C LEU A 89 8.48 -2.39 -7.54
N ASN A 90 8.69 -2.34 -8.85
CA ASN A 90 7.80 -2.97 -9.82
C ASN A 90 7.73 -4.48 -9.62
N GLY A 91 8.89 -5.15 -9.49
CA GLY A 91 8.96 -6.57 -9.21
C GLY A 91 8.34 -6.94 -7.86
N PHE A 92 8.52 -6.09 -6.84
CA PHE A 92 7.96 -6.26 -5.52
C PHE A 92 6.43 -6.14 -5.54
N VAL A 93 5.87 -5.06 -6.08
CA VAL A 93 4.42 -4.87 -6.20
C VAL A 93 3.78 -5.99 -7.03
N ALA A 94 4.38 -6.40 -8.14
CA ALA A 94 3.88 -7.51 -8.96
C ALA A 94 3.80 -8.83 -8.16
N ARG A 95 4.84 -9.16 -7.39
CA ARG A 95 4.85 -10.34 -6.50
C ARG A 95 3.78 -10.24 -5.42
N GLN A 96 3.60 -9.06 -4.83
CA GLN A 96 2.63 -8.84 -3.76
C GLN A 96 1.19 -8.92 -4.27
N VAL A 97 0.88 -8.34 -5.44
CA VAL A 97 -0.41 -8.47 -6.10
C VAL A 97 -0.71 -9.93 -6.44
N ALA A 98 0.28 -10.66 -6.97
CA ALA A 98 0.13 -12.09 -7.25
C ALA A 98 -0.14 -12.91 -5.97
N GLN A 99 0.52 -12.59 -4.86
CA GLN A 99 0.32 -13.26 -3.57
C GLN A 99 -1.05 -12.95 -2.96
N ILE A 100 -1.52 -11.69 -3.07
CA ILE A 100 -2.85 -11.28 -2.65
C ILE A 100 -3.93 -11.97 -3.49
N ALA A 101 -3.76 -12.05 -4.82
CA ALA A 101 -4.67 -12.72 -5.72
C ALA A 101 -4.79 -14.22 -5.40
N ALA A 102 -3.65 -14.91 -5.24
CA ALA A 102 -3.61 -16.32 -4.85
C ALA A 102 -4.26 -16.58 -3.48
N SER A 103 -4.15 -15.63 -2.55
CA SER A 103 -4.79 -15.73 -1.23
C SER A 103 -6.30 -15.46 -1.29
N ALA A 104 -6.74 -14.56 -2.17
CA ALA A 104 -8.14 -14.20 -2.36
C ALA A 104 -8.96 -15.32 -3.04
N GLU A 105 -8.34 -16.10 -3.92
CA GLU A 105 -8.95 -17.29 -4.56
C GLU A 105 -9.30 -18.39 -3.54
N GLY A 106 -8.56 -18.49 -2.42
CA GLY A 106 -8.84 -19.43 -1.33
C GLY A 106 -9.85 -18.95 -0.29
N GLU A 107 -10.06 -17.63 -0.14
CA GLU A 107 -10.81 -17.02 0.98
C GLU A 107 -12.15 -16.38 0.56
N GLY A 108 -12.61 -16.57 -0.67
CA GLY A 108 -13.90 -16.02 -1.14
C GLY A 108 -13.85 -14.51 -1.44
N GLY A 109 -12.67 -13.98 -1.78
CA GLY A 109 -12.51 -12.63 -2.35
C GLY A 109 -12.46 -11.47 -1.36
N ALA A 110 -12.41 -11.70 -0.04
CA ALA A 110 -12.32 -10.62 0.94
C ALA A 110 -10.85 -10.26 1.28
N LEU A 111 -10.46 -9.01 1.04
CA LEU A 111 -9.18 -8.46 1.52
C LEU A 111 -9.29 -8.12 3.01
N ASP A 112 -8.43 -8.70 3.84
CA ASP A 112 -8.34 -8.34 5.25
C ASP A 112 -7.65 -6.98 5.46
N LYS A 113 -7.83 -6.42 6.65
CA LYS A 113 -7.31 -5.08 6.98
C LYS A 113 -5.78 -5.01 6.96
N SER A 114 -5.08 -6.09 7.32
CA SER A 114 -3.62 -6.14 7.22
C SER A 114 -3.14 -6.01 5.77
N ARG A 115 -3.81 -6.63 4.80
CA ARG A 115 -3.51 -6.47 3.37
C ARG A 115 -3.76 -5.04 2.90
N ILE A 116 -4.84 -4.41 3.35
CA ILE A 116 -5.14 -3.00 3.03
C ILE A 116 -4.07 -2.06 3.61
N ASP A 117 -3.66 -2.29 4.86
CA ASP A 117 -2.65 -1.46 5.52
C ASP A 117 -1.26 -1.65 4.86
N ALA A 118 -0.94 -2.87 4.40
CA ALA A 118 0.27 -3.15 3.62
C ALA A 118 0.26 -2.43 2.25
N LEU A 119 -0.84 -2.48 1.50
CA LEU A 119 -0.99 -1.73 0.24
C LEU A 119 -0.87 -0.21 0.46
N ALA A 120 -1.44 0.31 1.53
CA ALA A 120 -1.31 1.72 1.89
C ALA A 120 0.13 2.11 2.28
N ALA A 121 0.90 1.21 2.87
CA ALA A 121 2.34 1.42 3.11
C ALA A 121 3.13 1.45 1.80
N MET A 122 2.83 0.56 0.85
CA MET A 122 3.45 0.54 -0.48
C MET A 122 3.18 1.83 -1.27
N LEU A 123 1.94 2.34 -1.25
CA LEU A 123 1.59 3.61 -1.90
C LEU A 123 2.38 4.79 -1.32
N ARG A 124 2.51 4.87 0.01
CA ARG A 124 3.32 5.92 0.65
C ARG A 124 4.80 5.83 0.30
N MET A 125 5.34 4.61 0.14
CA MET A 125 6.72 4.43 -0.32
C MET A 125 6.92 4.91 -1.76
N LEU A 126 5.94 4.66 -2.63
CA LEU A 126 5.96 5.14 -4.02
C LEU A 126 5.94 6.67 -4.07
N GLU A 127 5.01 7.30 -3.33
CA GLU A 127 4.93 8.76 -3.22
C GLU A 127 6.24 9.37 -2.70
N LYS A 128 6.87 8.74 -1.69
CA LYS A 128 8.16 9.17 -1.16
C LYS A 128 9.31 9.01 -2.16
N SER A 129 9.26 8.01 -3.04
CA SER A 129 10.25 7.83 -4.11
C SER A 129 10.16 8.93 -5.17
N GLU A 130 8.95 9.38 -5.51
CA GLU A 130 8.71 10.49 -6.45
C GLU A 130 9.22 11.82 -5.90
N THR A 131 9.11 12.04 -4.58
CA THR A 131 9.69 13.25 -3.97
C THR A 131 11.21 13.25 -4.04
N PHE A 132 11.87 12.11 -3.81
CA PHE A 132 13.34 12.03 -3.90
C PHE A 132 13.86 12.16 -5.33
N THR A 133 13.14 11.64 -6.33
CA THR A 133 13.54 11.83 -7.73
C THR A 133 13.40 13.29 -8.14
N ARG A 134 12.31 13.95 -7.74
CA ARG A 134 12.11 15.39 -7.96
C ARG A 134 13.23 16.22 -7.32
N ASP A 135 13.50 16.03 -6.03
CA ASP A 135 14.54 16.78 -5.31
C ASP A 135 15.92 16.60 -5.96
N ARG A 136 16.25 15.37 -6.41
CA ARG A 136 17.52 15.10 -7.10
C ARG A 136 17.60 15.72 -8.49
N THR A 137 16.50 15.77 -9.23
CA THR A 137 16.46 16.46 -10.53
C THR A 137 16.63 17.96 -10.36
N GLU A 138 16.05 18.55 -9.31
CA GLU A 138 16.19 19.97 -9.00
C GLU A 138 17.63 20.32 -8.61
N ILE A 139 18.28 19.51 -7.75
CA ILE A 139 19.70 19.66 -7.40
C ILE A 139 20.59 19.56 -8.64
N ARG A 140 20.37 18.55 -9.51
CA ARG A 140 21.15 18.39 -10.75
C ARG A 140 21.00 19.58 -11.69
N VAL A 141 19.79 20.13 -11.83
CA VAL A 141 19.54 21.32 -12.66
C VAL A 141 20.25 22.55 -12.09
N GLN A 142 20.31 22.70 -10.76
CA GLN A 142 21.07 23.77 -10.12
C GLN A 142 22.58 23.61 -10.36
N ASP A 143 23.11 22.40 -10.20
CA ASP A 143 24.53 22.10 -10.45
C ASP A 143 24.91 22.33 -11.92
N ASP A 144 24.06 21.91 -12.87
CA ASP A 144 24.27 22.12 -14.31
C ASP A 144 24.21 23.61 -14.68
N ALA A 145 23.31 24.38 -14.06
CA ALA A 145 23.24 25.82 -14.26
C ALA A 145 24.47 26.54 -13.71
N GLU A 146 24.97 26.13 -12.53
CA GLU A 146 26.21 26.67 -11.96
C GLU A 146 27.43 26.31 -12.83
N LEU A 147 27.48 25.08 -13.34
CA LEU A 147 28.53 24.63 -14.24
C LEU A 147 28.52 25.42 -15.55
N ALA A 148 27.34 25.64 -16.14
CA ALA A 148 27.19 26.44 -17.36
C ALA A 148 27.69 27.88 -17.15
N GLU A 149 27.39 28.51 -16.01
CA GLU A 149 27.88 29.86 -15.72
C GLU A 149 29.40 29.91 -15.56
N LYS A 150 29.99 28.92 -14.87
CA LYS A 150 31.46 28.82 -14.76
C LYS A 150 32.12 28.65 -16.13
N LEU A 151 31.54 27.84 -17.01
CA LEU A 151 32.03 27.66 -18.37
C LEU A 151 31.91 28.95 -19.19
N ARG A 152 30.81 29.71 -19.02
CA ARG A 152 30.62 31.02 -19.67
C ARG A 152 31.70 32.02 -19.26
N LEU A 153 32.02 32.09 -17.97
CA LEU A 153 33.10 32.96 -17.45
C LEU A 153 34.48 32.56 -18.01
N ILE A 154 34.74 31.27 -18.15
CA ILE A 154 35.99 30.78 -18.75
C ILE A 154 36.06 31.20 -20.23
N ASP A 155 34.97 31.03 -20.98
CA ASP A 155 34.92 31.40 -22.40
C ASP A 155 35.14 32.90 -22.61
N GLU A 156 34.48 33.75 -21.81
CA GLU A 156 34.72 35.20 -21.81
C GLU A 156 36.20 35.53 -21.56
N ARG A 157 36.83 34.85 -20.60
CA ARG A 157 38.24 35.07 -20.30
C ARG A 157 39.15 34.59 -21.43
N ILE A 158 38.82 33.49 -22.09
CA ILE A 158 39.56 33.00 -23.26
C ILE A 158 39.51 34.03 -24.39
N VAL A 159 38.33 34.57 -24.68
CA VAL A 159 38.15 35.60 -25.72
C VAL A 159 38.96 36.86 -25.39
N GLU A 160 38.91 37.32 -24.14
CA GLU A 160 39.69 38.48 -23.70
C GLU A 160 41.20 38.26 -23.87
N LEU A 161 41.72 37.11 -23.41
CA LEU A 161 43.13 36.76 -23.51
C LEU A 161 43.58 36.63 -24.97
N ALA A 162 42.73 36.04 -25.82
CA ALA A 162 42.99 35.92 -27.26
C ALA A 162 43.05 37.30 -27.93
N ALA A 163 42.10 38.19 -27.63
CA ALA A 163 42.09 39.56 -28.15
C ALA A 163 43.34 40.35 -27.70
N ALA A 164 43.73 40.23 -26.43
CA ALA A 164 44.92 40.87 -25.90
C ALA A 164 46.22 40.32 -26.53
N LEU A 165 46.28 39.02 -26.81
CA LEU A 165 47.40 38.43 -27.53
C LEU A 165 47.46 38.92 -28.98
N ALA A 166 46.33 38.91 -29.69
CA ALA A 166 46.24 39.41 -31.06
C ALA A 166 46.65 40.88 -31.16
N GLY A 167 46.20 41.73 -30.23
CA GLY A 167 46.62 43.14 -30.17
C GLY A 167 48.12 43.31 -29.95
N ARG A 168 48.74 42.49 -29.09
CA ARG A 168 50.20 42.49 -28.89
C ARG A 168 50.96 42.05 -30.13
N MET A 169 50.48 41.03 -30.83
CA MET A 169 51.09 40.54 -32.08
C MET A 169 50.96 41.54 -33.22
N GLY A 170 49.78 42.16 -33.39
CA GLY A 170 49.53 43.20 -34.40
C GLY A 170 50.40 44.44 -34.18
N GLY A 171 50.50 44.93 -32.94
CA GLY A 171 51.35 46.08 -32.62
C GLY A 171 52.86 45.79 -32.74
N ALA A 172 53.29 44.54 -32.61
CA ALA A 172 54.67 44.15 -32.88
C ALA A 172 54.99 44.11 -34.38
N ALA A 173 54.04 43.66 -35.22
CA ALA A 173 54.18 43.65 -36.67
C ALA A 173 54.21 45.09 -37.24
N ASP A 174 53.36 45.98 -36.75
CA ASP A 174 53.26 47.37 -37.22
C ASP A 174 54.51 48.20 -36.87
N ARG A 175 55.10 47.97 -35.69
CA ARG A 175 56.40 48.56 -35.32
C ARG A 175 57.57 48.03 -36.13
N SER A 176 57.48 46.82 -36.65
CA SER A 176 58.53 46.22 -37.49
C SER A 176 58.43 46.65 -38.96
N ALA A 177 57.30 47.24 -39.38
CA ALA A 177 57.09 47.73 -40.74
C ALA A 177 57.43 49.22 -40.93
N LEU A 178 57.68 49.96 -39.83
CA LEU A 178 57.95 51.40 -39.80
C LEU A 178 59.43 51.76 -39.49
N GLY A 179 60.32 50.77 -39.38
CA GLY A 179 61.77 50.95 -39.21
C GLY A 179 62.55 50.37 -40.37
#